data_AF-T1JI12-F1
#
_entry.id   AF-T1JI12-F1
#
_cell.length_a   1.000
_cell.length_b   1.000
_cell.length_c   1.000
_cell.angle_alpha   90.00
_cell.angle_beta   90.00
_cell.angle_gamma   90.00
#
_symmetry.space_group_name_H-M   'P 1'
#
loop_
_entity.id
_entity.type
_entity.pdbx_description
1 polymer ?
#
loop_
_entity_poly.entity_id
_entity_poly.type
_entity_poly.pdbx_seq_one_letter_code
_entity_poly.pdbx_strand_id
1 'polypeptide(L)'
;MHAALTFTVYDQLRDFSHNASNWETFHINIKKYELYSKDNSGIKGVLHDMAIQKIVHIVQKEGGTQLKLIIEFAGEGKALFKPMR
;
A
#
# COMPACT_ATOMS: atom_id res chain seq x y z
N MET A 1 13.99 -8.88 -29.04
CA MET A 1 12.59 -9.27 -28.80
C MET A 1 12.40 -9.81 -27.37
N HIS A 2 12.57 -8.99 -26.33
CA HIS A 2 12.37 -9.42 -24.92
C HIS A 2 11.67 -8.36 -24.04
N ALA A 3 11.28 -7.20 -24.60
CA ALA A 3 10.65 -6.12 -23.84
C ALA A 3 9.11 -6.07 -23.96
N ALA A 4 8.53 -6.86 -24.88
CA ALA A 4 7.08 -6.85 -25.13
C ALA A 4 6.29 -7.75 -24.16
N LEU A 5 6.94 -8.74 -23.53
CA LEU A 5 6.29 -9.70 -22.62
C LEU A 5 6.08 -9.17 -21.20
N THR A 6 6.77 -8.10 -20.79
CA THR A 6 6.57 -7.45 -19.48
C THR A 6 5.43 -6.46 -19.46
N PHE A 7 4.94 -6.00 -20.62
CA PHE A 7 3.91 -4.97 -20.70
C PHE A 7 2.50 -5.56 -20.50
N THR A 8 2.25 -6.77 -20.99
CA THR A 8 0.92 -7.38 -21.03
C THR A 8 0.36 -7.78 -19.66
N VAL A 9 1.18 -8.34 -18.76
CA VAL A 9 0.73 -8.77 -17.43
C VAL A 9 0.42 -7.58 -16.52
N TYR A 10 1.24 -6.53 -16.58
CA TYR A 10 1.04 -5.32 -15.78
C TYR A 10 -0.19 -4.53 -16.22
N ASP A 11 -0.48 -4.46 -17.53
CA ASP A 11 -1.69 -3.82 -18.03
C ASP A 11 -2.97 -4.63 -17.70
N GLN A 12 -2.91 -5.96 -17.73
CA GLN A 12 -4.03 -6.79 -17.25
C GLN A 12 -4.33 -6.60 -15.74
N LEU A 13 -3.31 -6.39 -14.90
CA LEU A 13 -3.50 -6.01 -13.49
C LEU A 13 -4.03 -4.58 -13.33
N ARG A 14 -3.79 -3.71 -14.31
CA ARG A 14 -4.27 -2.33 -14.32
C ARG A 14 -5.76 -2.24 -14.68
N ASP A 15 -6.25 -3.11 -15.55
CA ASP A 15 -7.67 -3.22 -15.87
C ASP A 15 -8.52 -3.77 -14.69
N PHE A 16 -7.92 -4.56 -13.80
CA PHE A 16 -8.52 -4.96 -12.52
C PHE A 16 -8.82 -3.77 -11.56
N SER A 17 -8.27 -2.59 -11.83
CA SER A 17 -8.34 -1.44 -10.91
C SER A 17 -9.72 -0.81 -10.73
N HIS A 18 -10.72 -1.18 -11.54
CA HIS A 18 -12.06 -0.60 -11.41
C HIS A 18 -12.73 -0.92 -10.06
N ASN A 19 -12.31 -1.98 -9.36
CA ASN A 19 -12.79 -2.37 -8.02
C ASN A 19 -11.66 -2.53 -6.98
N ALA A 20 -10.44 -2.07 -7.26
CA ALA A 20 -9.32 -2.22 -6.35
C ALA A 20 -9.44 -1.25 -5.15
N SER A 21 -9.05 -1.71 -3.96
CA SER A 21 -8.89 -0.86 -2.78
C SER A 21 -7.80 0.21 -3.01
N ASN A 22 -7.81 1.25 -2.17
CA ASN A 22 -6.75 2.28 -2.20
C ASN A 22 -5.36 1.64 -1.97
N TRP A 23 -5.27 0.63 -1.09
CA TRP A 23 -4.05 -0.11 -0.80
C TRP A 23 -3.51 -0.86 -2.02
N GLU A 24 -4.37 -1.61 -2.71
CA GLU A 24 -4.01 -2.33 -3.94
C GLU A 24 -3.62 -1.36 -5.06
N THR A 25 -4.41 -0.29 -5.23
CA THR A 25 -4.12 0.77 -6.20
C THR A 25 -2.74 1.38 -5.94
N PHE A 26 -2.38 1.63 -4.68
CA PHE A 26 -1.04 2.10 -4.32
C PHE A 26 0.06 1.10 -4.72
N HIS A 27 -0.12 -0.20 -4.45
CA HIS A 27 0.89 -1.23 -4.75
C HIS A 27 1.09 -1.44 -6.26
N ILE A 28 0.01 -1.51 -7.04
CA ILE A 28 0.06 -1.72 -8.49
C ILE A 28 0.76 -0.57 -9.21
N ASN A 29 0.68 0.65 -8.68
CA ASN A 29 1.26 1.84 -9.31
C ASN A 29 2.73 2.11 -8.90
N ILE A 30 3.38 1.25 -8.13
CA ILE A 30 4.80 1.38 -7.80
C ILE A 30 5.63 1.18 -9.08
N LYS A 31 6.57 2.10 -9.36
CA LYS A 31 7.45 2.03 -10.53
C LYS A 31 8.90 1.84 -10.11
N LYS A 32 9.75 1.49 -11.08
CA LYS A 32 11.18 1.21 -10.86
C LYS A 32 11.93 2.34 -10.13
N TYR A 33 11.56 3.59 -10.36
CA TYR A 33 12.29 4.76 -9.85
C TYR A 33 11.44 5.66 -8.94
N GLU A 34 10.18 5.31 -8.69
CA GLU A 34 9.30 6.08 -7.82
C GLU A 34 8.30 5.16 -7.12
N LEU A 35 8.13 5.35 -5.81
CA LEU A 35 7.15 4.62 -5.01
C LEU A 35 5.72 5.05 -5.34
N TYR A 36 5.51 6.33 -5.61
CA TYR A 36 4.26 6.91 -6.08
C TYR A 36 4.56 8.16 -6.92
N SER A 37 3.76 8.43 -7.95
CA SER A 37 3.91 9.67 -8.74
C SER A 37 3.23 10.85 -8.07
N LYS A 38 3.69 12.07 -8.39
CA LYS A 38 3.13 13.34 -7.87
C LYS A 38 1.63 13.48 -8.15
N ASP A 39 1.19 12.99 -9.30
CA ASP A 39 -0.20 13.08 -9.76
C ASP A 39 -1.03 11.84 -9.41
N ASN A 40 -0.47 10.86 -8.68
CA ASN A 40 -1.17 9.63 -8.35
C ASN A 40 -2.25 9.87 -7.28
N SER A 41 -3.49 9.47 -7.58
CA SER A 41 -4.62 9.54 -6.65
C SER A 41 -4.53 8.52 -5.51
N GLY A 42 -3.85 7.38 -5.72
CA GLY A 42 -3.83 6.27 -4.76
C GLY A 42 -3.20 6.61 -3.41
N ILE A 43 -2.17 7.46 -3.39
CA ILE A 43 -1.50 7.82 -2.12
C ILE A 43 -2.42 8.60 -1.17
N LYS A 44 -3.27 9.49 -1.71
CA LYS A 44 -4.22 10.25 -0.89
C LYS A 44 -5.27 9.32 -0.27
N GLY A 45 -5.74 8.33 -1.02
CA GLY A 45 -6.65 7.30 -0.52
C GLY A 45 -6.03 6.48 0.61
N VAL A 46 -4.80 5.98 0.43
CA VAL A 46 -4.10 5.21 1.47
C VAL A 46 -3.84 6.04 2.73
N LEU A 47 -3.44 7.30 2.59
CA LEU A 47 -3.26 8.20 3.74
C LEU A 47 -4.56 8.44 4.50
N HIS A 48 -5.66 8.62 3.78
CA HIS A 48 -6.98 8.76 4.39
C HIS A 48 -7.40 7.49 5.12
N ASP A 49 -7.26 6.33 4.49
CA ASP A 49 -7.61 5.03 5.08
C ASP A 49 -6.78 4.75 6.33
N MET A 50 -5.46 5.03 6.33
CA MET A 50 -4.63 4.91 7.53
C MET A 50 -5.10 5.79 8.70
N ALA A 51 -5.70 6.95 8.40
CA ALA A 51 -6.15 7.88 9.43
C ALA A 51 -7.50 7.50 10.05
N ILE A 52 -8.41 6.90 9.26
CA ILE A 52 -9.80 6.72 9.68
C ILE A 52 -10.25 5.25 9.80
N GLN A 53 -9.54 4.32 9.16
CA GLN A 53 -10.01 2.96 9.05
C GLN A 53 -9.90 2.23 10.39
N LYS A 54 -10.91 1.41 10.69
CA LYS A 54 -10.94 0.63 11.94
C LYS A 54 -9.75 -0.33 11.99
N ILE A 55 -9.04 -0.29 13.10
CA ILE A 55 -8.00 -1.27 13.45
C ILE A 55 -8.69 -2.57 13.87
N VAL A 56 -8.32 -3.68 13.23
CA VAL A 56 -8.87 -5.00 13.54
C VAL A 56 -7.86 -5.91 14.24
N HIS A 57 -6.56 -5.68 14.04
CA HIS A 57 -5.51 -6.45 14.69
C HIS A 57 -4.26 -5.59 14.91
N ILE A 58 -3.53 -5.88 16.00
CA ILE A 58 -2.28 -5.21 16.36
C ILE A 58 -1.30 -6.26 16.86
N VAL A 59 -0.09 -6.25 16.33
CA VAL A 59 1.02 -7.04 16.85
C VAL A 59 2.24 -6.18 17.09
N GLN A 60 3.01 -6.51 18.12
CA GLN A 60 4.34 -5.95 18.27
C GLN A 60 5.22 -6.43 17.11
N LYS A 61 5.90 -5.50 16.46
CA LYS A 61 6.91 -5.87 15.47
C LYS A 61 8.21 -6.18 16.20
N GLU A 62 8.55 -7.46 16.29
CA GLU A 62 9.83 -7.90 16.83
C GLU A 62 11.02 -7.35 16.02
N GLY A 63 12.09 -7.02 16.75
CA GLY A 63 13.36 -6.54 16.22
C GLY A 63 13.55 -5.01 16.25
N GLY A 64 14.79 -4.60 16.57
CA GLY A 64 15.19 -3.20 16.76
C GLY A 64 15.32 -2.83 18.25
N THR A 65 15.49 -1.54 18.54
CA THR A 65 15.66 -1.02 19.92
C THR A 65 14.46 -0.20 20.42
N GLN A 66 13.50 0.09 19.55
CA GLN A 66 12.35 0.94 19.83
C GLN A 66 11.04 0.17 19.63
N LEU A 67 10.02 0.50 20.43
CA LEU A 67 8.67 -0.05 20.28
C LEU A 67 8.08 0.31 18.91
N LYS A 68 7.61 -0.71 18.20
CA LYS A 68 6.92 -0.58 16.91
C LYS A 68 5.79 -1.60 16.85
N LEU A 69 4.66 -1.21 16.26
CA LEU A 69 3.50 -2.08 16.09
C LEU A 69 3.20 -2.26 14.61
N ILE A 70 2.72 -3.44 14.21
CA ILE A 70 2.03 -3.63 12.94
C ILE A 70 0.54 -3.55 13.22
N ILE A 71 -0.13 -2.63 12.53
CA ILE A 71 -1.58 -2.44 12.57
C ILE A 71 -2.16 -3.07 11.31
N GLU A 72 -3.22 -3.85 11.47
CA GLU A 72 -4.07 -4.32 10.36
C GLU A 72 -5.43 -3.61 10.42
N PHE A 73 -5.87 -3.12 9.27
CA PHE A 73 -7.13 -2.38 9.11
C PHE A 73 -8.23 -3.28 8.54
N ALA A 74 -9.48 -2.90 8.72
CA ALA A 74 -10.64 -3.68 8.28
C ALA A 74 -10.75 -3.91 6.75
N GLY A 75 -9.98 -3.17 5.94
CA GLY A 75 -9.88 -3.33 4.48
C GLY A 75 -8.50 -3.82 4.05
N GLU A 76 -7.95 -4.76 4.83
CA GLU A 76 -6.75 -5.56 4.54
C GLU A 76 -5.42 -4.80 4.49
N GLY A 77 -5.46 -3.47 4.53
CA GLY A 77 -4.28 -2.63 4.69
C GLY A 77 -3.49 -2.94 5.96
N LYS A 78 -2.16 -2.85 5.86
CA LYS A 78 -1.25 -2.98 7.02
C LYS A 78 -0.29 -1.80 7.09
N ALA A 79 -0.07 -1.28 8.29
CA ALA A 79 0.86 -0.17 8.53
C ALA A 79 1.78 -0.40 9.72
N LEU A 80 2.99 0.12 9.63
CA LEU A 80 3.92 0.20 10.76
C LEU A 80 3.62 1.45 11.57
N PHE A 81 3.24 1.28 12.83
CA PHE A 81 2.98 2.36 13.75
C PHE A 81 4.16 2.60 14.71
N LYS A 82 4.51 3.86 14.88
CA LYS A 82 5.49 4.34 15.87
C LYS A 82 4.76 5.32 16.80
N PRO A 83 4.67 5.05 18.11
CA PRO A 83 4.04 5.97 19.04
C PRO A 83 4.85 7.27 19.15
N MET A 84 4.15 8.37 19.38
CA MET A 84 4.78 9.61 19.83
C MET A 84 5.44 9.36 21.20
N ARG A 85 6.60 9.96 21.44
CA ARG A 85 7.27 9.92 22.73
C ARG A 85 6.82 11.07 23.61
#